data_AF-R9GZU3-F1
#
_entry.id   AF-R9GZU3-F1
#
_cell.length_a   1.000
_cell.length_b   1.000
_cell.length_c   1.000
_cell.angle_alpha   90.00
_cell.angle_beta   90.00
_cell.angle_gamma   90.00
#
_symmetry.space_group_name_H-M   'P 1'
#
loop_
_entity.id
_entity.type
_entity.pdbx_description
1 polymer ?
#
loop_
_entity_poly.entity_id
_entity_poly.type
_entity_poly.pdbx_seq_one_letter_code
_entity_poly.pdbx_strand_id
1 'polypeptide(L)'
;MIKIKYKALFALEFAHTFYKSGKCPDLVMQPSASCANLLQELGLRFLPNDFGGKLYAKVDSADIIKNPLSEGTKFTFLLKLKNRLFENITNINMIKPANSHYYFNNLIPNLAVTEPLLVANTTTKIVSDADLIPFLGNSFAFADGNTIPTETGKLEFIDSGESLEQTLNNSDNVFNFSFDLNKSTGGRARFLIDGVEKTKFYAIKSGEMSDVFGLVEIFYKSSLTSEYQFQQSNHAISTKNYKISFTNRSTKWRYIITKQFNSAINSVTVVKTNGPSIDFSLLGSSAPGKFILTSNTVLPLKEEMITGIKLTDDTDKVLIANLPNPPINLIKTEGSDTFSDILITI
;
A
#
# COMPACT_ATOMS: atom_id res chain seq x y z
N MET A 1 14.17 -19.07 -40.22
CA MET A 1 14.02 -19.13 -38.74
C MET A 1 13.01 -18.08 -38.33
N ILE A 2 11.81 -18.46 -37.88
CA ILE A 2 10.78 -17.50 -37.44
C ILE A 2 11.18 -17.00 -36.04
N LYS A 3 11.59 -15.73 -35.92
CA LYS A 3 11.84 -15.11 -34.61
C LYS A 3 10.50 -14.78 -33.97
N ILE A 4 10.21 -15.39 -32.82
CA ILE A 4 9.05 -15.02 -32.00
C ILE A 4 9.36 -13.70 -31.30
N LYS A 5 8.57 -12.66 -31.56
CA LYS A 5 8.70 -11.35 -30.93
C LYS A 5 7.72 -11.23 -29.75
N TYR A 6 8.20 -10.65 -28.65
CA TYR A 6 7.39 -10.28 -27.50
C TYR A 6 7.47 -8.78 -27.28
N LYS A 7 6.35 -8.18 -26.87
CA LYS A 7 6.28 -6.76 -26.48
C LYS A 7 5.52 -6.64 -25.16
N ALA A 8 5.97 -5.72 -24.30
CA ALA A 8 5.31 -5.48 -23.02
C ALA A 8 3.97 -4.78 -23.24
N LEU A 9 2.90 -5.31 -22.64
CA LEU A 9 1.63 -4.62 -22.50
C LEU A 9 1.80 -3.48 -21.49
N PHE A 10 2.29 -3.83 -20.30
CA PHE A 10 2.59 -2.86 -19.28
C PHE A 10 3.75 -3.31 -18.38
N ALA A 11 4.31 -2.34 -17.68
CA ALA A 11 5.16 -2.50 -16.52
C ALA A 11 4.48 -1.86 -15.30
N LEU A 12 4.69 -2.43 -14.13
CA LEU A 12 4.37 -1.81 -12.85
C LEU A 12 5.66 -1.63 -12.05
N GLU A 13 5.86 -0.44 -11.49
CA GLU A 13 6.96 -0.11 -10.59
C GLU A 13 6.43 0.34 -9.22
N PHE A 14 7.05 -0.15 -8.16
CA PHE A 14 6.86 0.33 -6.79
C PHE A 14 7.95 1.35 -6.47
N ALA A 15 7.55 2.57 -6.18
CA ALA A 15 8.44 3.66 -5.78
C ALA A 15 8.28 3.95 -4.27
N HIS A 16 9.37 4.30 -3.59
CA HIS A 16 9.33 4.61 -2.16
C HIS A 16 10.46 5.57 -1.75
N THR A 17 10.13 6.67 -1.07
CA THR A 17 11.08 7.76 -0.75
C THR A 17 12.07 7.46 0.39
N PHE A 18 11.87 6.38 1.13
CA PHE A 18 12.85 5.87 2.12
C PHE A 18 14.17 5.42 1.48
N TYR A 19 14.11 4.74 0.33
CA TYR A 19 15.29 4.17 -0.31
C TYR A 19 16.02 5.20 -1.14
N LYS A 20 17.34 5.12 -1.16
CA LYS A 20 18.19 6.01 -1.95
C LYS A 20 17.88 5.92 -3.46
N SER A 21 17.55 4.72 -3.93
CA SER A 21 17.22 4.47 -5.34
C SER A 21 15.86 5.04 -5.76
N GLY A 22 15.00 5.41 -4.81
CA GLY A 22 13.60 5.74 -5.04
C GLY A 22 12.72 4.53 -5.38
N LYS A 23 13.27 3.31 -5.44
CA LYS A 23 12.56 2.08 -5.76
C LYS A 23 12.30 1.25 -4.52
N CYS A 24 11.15 0.56 -4.48
CA CYS A 24 10.70 -0.22 -3.33
C CYS A 24 10.94 -1.72 -3.55
N PRO A 25 11.93 -2.34 -2.89
CA PRO A 25 12.20 -3.78 -2.98
C PRO A 25 11.27 -4.65 -2.12
N ASP A 26 10.47 -4.02 -1.25
CA ASP A 26 9.79 -4.67 -0.13
C ASP A 26 8.48 -5.38 -0.50
N LEU A 27 8.08 -5.33 -1.77
CA LEU A 27 6.85 -5.92 -2.26
C LEU A 27 7.13 -7.03 -3.28
N VAL A 28 6.39 -8.13 -3.17
CA VAL A 28 6.27 -9.15 -4.22
C VAL A 28 4.95 -8.94 -4.94
N MET A 29 5.00 -8.92 -6.27
CA MET A 29 3.81 -8.98 -7.11
C MET A 29 3.67 -10.37 -7.72
N GLN A 30 2.54 -11.03 -7.48
CA GLN A 30 2.24 -12.36 -8.02
C GLN A 30 0.85 -12.38 -8.66
N PRO A 31 0.63 -13.05 -9.81
CA PRO A 31 -0.71 -13.22 -10.35
C PRO A 31 -1.61 -13.95 -9.36
N SER A 32 -2.89 -13.57 -9.27
CA SER A 32 -3.91 -14.44 -8.64
C SER A 32 -4.06 -15.74 -9.42
N ALA A 33 -4.71 -16.76 -8.85
CA ALA A 33 -4.97 -18.02 -9.53
C ALA A 33 -5.79 -17.81 -10.82
N SER A 34 -6.80 -16.95 -10.78
CA SER A 34 -7.60 -16.60 -11.97
C SER A 34 -6.77 -15.84 -13.00
N CYS A 35 -5.90 -14.93 -12.58
CA CYS A 35 -5.00 -14.20 -13.46
C CYS A 35 -3.99 -15.14 -14.11
N ALA A 36 -3.39 -16.07 -13.36
CA ALA A 36 -2.44 -17.05 -13.90
C ALA A 36 -3.06 -17.90 -15.03
N ASN A 37 -4.31 -18.36 -14.84
CA ASN A 37 -5.06 -19.07 -15.86
C ASN A 37 -5.30 -18.19 -17.10
N LEU A 38 -5.77 -16.96 -16.89
CA LEU A 38 -5.98 -15.98 -17.97
C LEU A 38 -4.69 -15.71 -18.76
N LEU A 39 -3.56 -15.55 -18.08
CA LEU A 39 -2.26 -15.35 -18.73
C LEU A 39 -1.90 -16.56 -19.60
N GLN A 40 -2.15 -17.77 -19.13
CA GLN A 40 -1.89 -19.00 -19.89
C GLN A 40 -2.79 -19.10 -21.13
N GLU A 41 -4.09 -18.87 -20.97
CA GLU A 41 -5.09 -18.90 -22.05
C GLU A 41 -4.75 -17.91 -23.17
N LEU A 42 -4.34 -16.69 -22.80
CA LEU A 42 -3.97 -15.64 -23.74
C LEU A 42 -2.53 -15.77 -24.26
N GLY A 43 -1.73 -16.71 -23.74
CA GLY A 43 -0.32 -16.87 -24.10
C GLY A 43 0.56 -15.69 -23.69
N LEU A 44 0.17 -14.99 -22.62
CA LEU A 44 0.90 -13.87 -22.01
C LEU A 44 1.96 -14.39 -21.04
N ARG A 45 3.00 -13.59 -20.81
CA ARG A 45 4.08 -13.92 -19.87
C ARG A 45 4.29 -12.80 -18.89
N PHE A 46 4.04 -13.08 -17.62
CA PHE A 46 4.38 -12.17 -16.53
C PHE A 46 5.80 -12.44 -16.04
N LEU A 47 6.63 -11.40 -15.98
CA LEU A 47 7.98 -11.44 -15.44
C LEU A 47 8.05 -10.51 -14.21
N PRO A 48 8.05 -11.05 -12.99
CA PRO A 48 8.27 -10.24 -11.79
C PRO A 48 9.72 -9.73 -11.75
N ASN A 49 9.94 -8.64 -11.02
CA ASN A 49 11.27 -8.15 -10.66
C ASN A 49 11.23 -7.61 -9.22
N ASP A 50 12.38 -7.17 -8.70
CA ASP A 50 12.47 -6.72 -7.30
C ASP A 50 11.60 -5.51 -6.96
N PHE A 51 11.23 -4.71 -7.96
CA PHE A 51 10.51 -3.45 -7.79
C PHE A 51 9.15 -3.46 -8.50
N GLY A 52 8.59 -4.64 -8.83
CA GLY A 52 7.31 -4.77 -9.53
C GLY A 52 7.30 -5.89 -10.56
N GLY A 53 6.90 -5.60 -11.80
CA GLY A 53 6.84 -6.62 -12.84
C GLY A 53 6.41 -6.11 -14.20
N LYS A 54 6.54 -6.96 -15.23
CA LYS A 54 6.17 -6.66 -16.61
C LYS A 54 5.32 -7.77 -17.19
N LEU A 55 4.25 -7.41 -17.91
CA LEU A 55 3.42 -8.36 -18.63
C LEU A 55 3.71 -8.25 -20.13
N TYR A 56 4.07 -9.38 -20.75
CA TYR A 56 4.42 -9.46 -22.16
C TYR A 56 3.38 -10.24 -22.95
N ALA A 57 3.13 -9.79 -24.17
CA ALA A 57 2.35 -10.51 -25.17
C ALA A 57 3.21 -10.87 -26.38
N LYS A 58 2.85 -11.96 -27.05
CA LYS A 58 3.42 -12.33 -28.34
C LYS A 58 2.85 -11.42 -29.42
N VAL A 59 3.72 -10.85 -30.25
CA VAL A 59 3.34 -9.93 -31.32
C VAL A 59 3.92 -10.33 -32.68
N ASP A 60 3.34 -9.79 -33.75
CA ASP A 60 3.90 -9.85 -35.10
C ASP A 60 4.97 -8.75 -35.34
N SER A 61 5.37 -8.58 -36.60
CA SER A 61 6.34 -7.53 -36.98
C SER A 61 5.81 -6.10 -36.80
N ALA A 62 4.50 -5.90 -36.82
CA ALA A 62 3.82 -4.62 -36.66
C ALA A 62 3.39 -4.32 -35.21
N ASP A 63 3.87 -5.13 -34.24
CA ASP A 63 3.50 -5.04 -32.82
C ASP A 63 2.02 -5.30 -32.52
N ILE A 64 1.33 -6.00 -33.42
CA ILE A 64 -0.05 -6.45 -33.22
C ILE A 64 -0.04 -7.70 -32.34
N ILE A 65 -0.82 -7.69 -31.26
CA ILE A 65 -0.94 -8.83 -30.37
C ILE A 65 -1.59 -10.03 -31.07
N LYS A 66 -1.01 -11.22 -30.90
CA LYS A 66 -1.51 -12.44 -31.55
C LYS A 66 -2.89 -12.88 -31.02
N ASN A 67 -3.10 -12.73 -29.71
CA ASN A 67 -4.36 -13.04 -29.03
C ASN A 67 -4.88 -11.74 -28.39
N PRO A 68 -5.68 -10.94 -29.11
CA PRO A 68 -6.18 -9.67 -28.60
C PRO A 68 -7.01 -9.81 -27.33
N LEU A 69 -6.87 -8.81 -26.46
CA LEU A 69 -7.67 -8.70 -25.25
C LEU A 69 -9.08 -8.25 -25.60
N SER A 70 -10.07 -8.88 -24.97
CA SER A 70 -11.47 -8.48 -25.05
C SER A 70 -11.78 -7.35 -24.08
N GLU A 71 -12.76 -6.52 -24.41
CA GLU A 71 -13.25 -5.45 -23.53
C GLU A 71 -13.57 -5.99 -22.13
N GLY A 72 -13.06 -5.32 -21.09
CA GLY A 72 -13.25 -5.75 -19.70
C GLY A 72 -12.22 -6.77 -19.20
N THR A 73 -11.25 -7.19 -20.02
CA THR A 73 -10.15 -8.06 -19.56
C THR A 73 -9.46 -7.45 -18.34
N LYS A 74 -9.25 -8.26 -17.30
CA LYS A 74 -8.73 -7.82 -16.01
C LYS A 74 -7.59 -8.71 -15.55
N PHE A 75 -6.46 -8.10 -15.25
CA PHE A 75 -5.29 -8.77 -14.66
C PHE A 75 -5.20 -8.45 -13.18
N THR A 76 -5.39 -9.46 -12.33
CA THR A 76 -5.31 -9.30 -10.87
C THR A 76 -3.99 -9.83 -10.35
N PHE A 77 -3.26 -9.00 -9.60
CA PHE A 77 -2.01 -9.37 -8.94
C PHE A 77 -2.13 -9.15 -7.43
N LEU A 78 -1.73 -10.14 -6.65
CA LEU A 78 -1.63 -10.04 -5.20
C LEU A 78 -0.28 -9.41 -4.82
N LEU A 79 -0.30 -8.52 -3.85
CA LEU A 79 0.89 -7.89 -3.26
C LEU A 79 1.17 -8.51 -1.90
N LYS A 80 2.42 -8.93 -1.68
CA LYS A 80 2.89 -9.48 -0.40
C LYS A 80 4.12 -8.71 0.09
N LEU A 81 4.23 -8.53 1.41
CA LEU A 81 5.40 -7.92 2.01
C LEU A 81 6.57 -8.93 2.05
N LYS A 82 7.73 -8.54 1.51
CA LYS A 82 9.02 -9.19 1.79
C LYS A 82 9.56 -8.74 3.15
N ASN A 83 9.40 -7.46 3.46
CA ASN A 83 9.88 -6.84 4.69
C ASN A 83 8.73 -6.65 5.68
N ARG A 84 8.79 -7.35 6.82
CA ARG A 84 7.80 -7.22 7.89
C ARG A 84 7.80 -5.83 8.56
N LEU A 85 8.86 -5.05 8.38
CA LEU A 85 8.99 -3.69 8.90
C LEU A 85 8.61 -2.61 7.88
N PHE A 86 8.04 -3.00 6.73
CA PHE A 86 7.63 -2.05 5.69
C PHE A 86 6.69 -0.96 6.24
N GLU A 87 5.72 -1.34 7.07
CA GLU A 87 4.74 -0.40 7.63
C GLU A 87 5.35 0.61 8.61
N ASN A 88 6.49 0.25 9.22
CA ASN A 88 7.23 1.14 10.11
C ASN A 88 7.95 2.24 9.32
N ILE A 89 8.50 1.92 8.15
CA ILE A 89 9.22 2.89 7.32
C ILE A 89 8.31 3.66 6.36
N THR A 90 7.08 3.20 6.15
CA THR A 90 6.13 3.76 5.19
C THR A 90 5.11 4.66 5.90
N ASN A 91 4.78 5.81 5.31
CA ASN A 91 3.75 6.72 5.77
C ASN A 91 2.34 6.23 5.41
N ILE A 92 1.95 5.14 6.07
CA ILE A 92 0.63 4.52 5.96
C ILE A 92 0.03 4.30 7.35
N ASN A 93 -1.28 4.09 7.41
CA ASN A 93 -1.96 3.79 8.65
C ASN A 93 -1.52 2.43 9.21
N MET A 94 -0.94 2.44 10.42
CA MET A 94 -0.51 1.23 11.14
C MET A 94 -1.69 0.47 11.74
N ILE A 95 -2.82 1.15 11.93
CA ILE A 95 -4.06 0.58 12.47
C ILE A 95 -5.11 0.64 11.37
N LYS A 96 -5.06 -0.36 10.48
CA LYS A 96 -6.02 -0.49 9.38
C LYS A 96 -7.40 -0.86 9.93
N PRO A 97 -8.50 -0.41 9.31
CA PRO A 97 -9.81 -0.97 9.58
C PRO A 97 -9.81 -2.49 9.37
N ALA A 98 -10.65 -3.20 10.12
CA ALA A 98 -10.70 -4.66 10.06
C ALA A 98 -10.88 -5.16 8.62
N ASN A 99 -10.12 -6.21 8.27
CA ASN A 99 -10.12 -6.83 6.94
C ASN A 99 -9.87 -5.86 5.77
N SER A 100 -9.27 -4.69 6.02
CA SER A 100 -8.98 -3.74 4.94
C SER A 100 -7.56 -3.93 4.40
N HIS A 101 -7.47 -3.96 3.07
CA HIS A 101 -6.21 -4.11 2.36
C HIS A 101 -6.11 -3.05 1.27
N TYR A 102 -4.89 -2.81 0.79
CA TYR A 102 -4.66 -1.84 -0.27
C TYR A 102 -5.18 -2.36 -1.62
N TYR A 103 -5.87 -1.51 -2.37
CA TYR A 103 -6.44 -1.81 -3.67
C TYR A 103 -6.03 -0.74 -4.69
N PHE A 104 -5.23 -1.16 -5.67
CA PHE A 104 -4.71 -0.29 -6.72
C PHE A 104 -5.30 -0.70 -8.07
N ASN A 105 -5.62 0.28 -8.91
CA ASN A 105 -6.18 0.00 -10.22
C ASN A 105 -5.95 1.15 -11.21
N ASN A 106 -6.16 0.87 -12.50
CA ASN A 106 -6.03 1.85 -13.58
C ASN A 106 -7.34 2.49 -14.03
N LEU A 107 -8.43 2.38 -13.26
CA LEU A 107 -9.74 2.94 -13.64
C LEU A 107 -9.88 4.42 -13.29
N ILE A 108 -9.08 4.91 -12.34
CA ILE A 108 -9.06 6.31 -11.94
C ILE A 108 -7.89 7.00 -12.67
N PRO A 109 -8.14 7.98 -13.55
CA PRO A 109 -7.08 8.75 -14.18
C PRO A 109 -6.30 9.55 -13.13
N ASN A 110 -5.02 9.25 -12.95
CA ASN A 110 -4.13 9.91 -11.98
C ASN A 110 -2.69 10.01 -12.51
N LEU A 111 -2.34 11.12 -13.16
CA LEU A 111 -1.04 11.30 -13.82
C LEU A 111 -0.06 12.10 -12.95
N ALA A 112 1.16 11.60 -12.77
CA ALA A 112 2.30 12.37 -12.29
C ALA A 112 3.12 12.91 -13.47
N VAL A 113 2.84 14.15 -13.88
CA VAL A 113 3.39 14.81 -15.08
C VAL A 113 3.03 14.05 -16.37
N THR A 114 3.63 12.88 -16.60
CA THR A 114 3.32 11.96 -17.71
C THR A 114 3.21 10.49 -17.28
N GLU A 115 3.48 10.18 -16.01
CA GLU A 115 3.47 8.82 -15.49
C GLU A 115 2.09 8.44 -14.94
N PRO A 116 1.44 7.37 -15.44
CA PRO A 116 0.17 6.90 -14.90
C PRO A 116 0.35 6.23 -13.54
N LEU A 117 -0.29 6.80 -12.52
CA LEU A 117 -0.33 6.25 -11.17
C LEU A 117 -1.57 5.36 -10.99
N LEU A 118 -1.46 4.38 -10.10
CA LEU A 118 -2.55 3.47 -9.74
C LEU A 118 -3.15 3.74 -8.35
N VAL A 119 -2.79 4.88 -7.75
CA VAL A 119 -3.26 5.28 -6.42
C VAL A 119 -4.54 6.11 -6.54
N ALA A 120 -5.46 5.95 -5.58
CA ALA A 120 -6.75 6.61 -5.54
C ALA A 120 -6.64 8.11 -5.21
N ASN A 121 -5.61 8.52 -4.46
CA ASN A 121 -5.42 9.93 -4.09
C ASN A 121 -4.83 10.74 -5.26
N THR A 122 -5.67 11.52 -5.93
CA THR A 122 -5.29 12.35 -7.09
C THR A 122 -4.60 13.66 -6.71
N THR A 123 -4.70 14.08 -5.45
CA THR A 123 -4.08 15.31 -4.94
C THR A 123 -2.64 15.08 -4.55
N THR A 124 -2.40 14.14 -3.63
CA THR A 124 -1.04 13.88 -3.10
C THR A 124 -0.26 12.90 -3.96
N LYS A 125 -0.96 12.10 -4.80
CA LYS A 125 -0.34 11.18 -5.76
C LYS A 125 0.54 10.11 -5.12
N ILE A 126 0.22 9.76 -3.88
CA ILE A 126 0.90 8.75 -3.07
C ILE A 126 -0.14 7.84 -2.43
N VAL A 127 0.28 6.64 -2.04
CA VAL A 127 -0.56 5.68 -1.33
C VAL A 127 -1.08 6.28 -0.03
N SER A 128 -2.37 6.15 0.24
CA SER A 128 -3.01 6.61 1.47
C SER A 128 -4.20 5.72 1.86
N ASP A 129 -4.93 6.11 2.90
CA ASP A 129 -6.14 5.37 3.34
C ASP A 129 -7.26 5.38 2.29
N ALA A 130 -7.17 6.23 1.27
CA ALA A 130 -8.08 6.22 0.12
C ALA A 130 -7.91 4.97 -0.76
N ASP A 131 -6.77 4.29 -0.64
CA ASP A 131 -6.47 3.03 -1.32
C ASP A 131 -6.93 1.81 -0.50
N LEU A 132 -7.48 1.99 0.71
CA LEU A 132 -7.98 0.88 1.52
C LEU A 132 -9.42 0.53 1.15
N ILE A 133 -9.68 -0.77 1.01
CA ILE A 133 -11.04 -1.31 0.87
C ILE A 133 -11.16 -2.60 1.70
N PRO A 134 -12.33 -2.88 2.30
CA PRO A 134 -12.56 -4.15 2.98
C PRO A 134 -12.47 -5.32 2.00
N PHE A 135 -11.79 -6.39 2.38
CA PHE A 135 -11.74 -7.65 1.65
C PHE A 135 -12.59 -8.68 2.38
N LEU A 136 -13.47 -9.35 1.66
CA LEU A 136 -14.33 -10.40 2.20
C LEU A 136 -14.13 -11.69 1.43
N GLY A 137 -14.14 -12.80 2.16
CA GLY A 137 -14.06 -14.15 1.61
C GLY A 137 -15.17 -15.03 2.20
N ASN A 138 -15.46 -16.12 1.51
CA ASN A 138 -16.52 -17.10 1.83
C ASN A 138 -17.96 -16.56 1.82
N SER A 139 -18.27 -15.56 2.64
CA SER A 139 -19.62 -15.03 2.77
C SER A 139 -19.63 -13.53 3.06
N PHE A 140 -20.76 -12.90 2.74
CA PHE A 140 -21.09 -11.54 3.12
C PHE A 140 -22.37 -11.56 3.94
N ALA A 141 -22.41 -10.79 5.02
CA ALA A 141 -23.60 -10.66 5.86
C ALA A 141 -23.86 -9.17 6.18
N PHE A 142 -25.14 -8.80 6.24
CA PHE A 142 -25.57 -7.45 6.57
C PHE A 142 -26.90 -7.48 7.31
N ALA A 143 -27.01 -6.69 8.38
CA ALA A 143 -28.25 -6.50 9.12
C ALA A 143 -28.78 -5.08 8.89
N ASP A 144 -30.03 -4.94 8.46
CA ASP A 144 -30.72 -3.65 8.33
C ASP A 144 -31.94 -3.63 9.26
N GLY A 145 -32.11 -2.53 9.99
CA GLY A 145 -33.19 -2.36 10.95
C GLY A 145 -34.31 -1.51 10.36
N ASN A 146 -35.47 -2.11 10.08
CA ASN A 146 -36.57 -1.46 9.37
C ASN A 146 -37.92 -2.12 9.70
N THR A 147 -39.02 -1.38 9.57
CA THR A 147 -40.39 -1.82 9.91
C THR A 147 -41.23 -2.20 8.69
N ILE A 148 -40.67 -2.13 7.48
CA ILE A 148 -41.38 -2.54 6.25
C ILE A 148 -41.67 -4.05 6.27
N PRO A 149 -42.69 -4.56 5.55
CA PRO A 149 -43.04 -5.98 5.58
C PRO A 149 -41.98 -6.89 4.94
N THR A 150 -41.35 -6.41 3.86
CA THR A 150 -40.37 -7.14 3.06
C THR A 150 -39.29 -6.18 2.60
N GLU A 151 -38.06 -6.67 2.50
CA GLU A 151 -36.92 -5.89 2.00
C GLU A 151 -36.09 -6.72 1.03
N THR A 152 -35.57 -6.09 -0.02
CA THR A 152 -34.74 -6.78 -1.02
C THR A 152 -33.30 -6.28 -0.96
N GLY A 153 -32.41 -7.19 -0.59
CA GLY A 153 -30.97 -6.99 -0.61
C GLY A 153 -30.37 -7.56 -1.89
N LYS A 154 -29.54 -6.77 -2.57
CA LYS A 154 -28.84 -7.16 -3.78
C LYS A 154 -27.34 -6.98 -3.62
N LEU A 155 -26.59 -8.05 -3.83
CA LEU A 155 -25.14 -8.01 -3.97
C LEU A 155 -24.78 -7.97 -5.45
N GLU A 156 -24.07 -6.93 -5.88
CA GLU A 156 -23.68 -6.71 -7.28
C GLU A 156 -22.16 -6.65 -7.42
N PHE A 157 -21.62 -7.45 -8.35
CA PHE A 157 -20.21 -7.44 -8.72
C PHE A 157 -19.98 -6.46 -9.87
N ILE A 158 -19.25 -5.39 -9.57
CA ILE A 158 -19.14 -4.20 -10.42
C ILE A 158 -18.51 -4.51 -11.78
N ASP A 159 -17.54 -5.44 -11.81
CA ASP A 159 -16.77 -5.73 -13.01
C ASP A 159 -17.38 -6.81 -13.90
N SER A 160 -18.02 -7.82 -13.32
CA SER A 160 -18.65 -8.91 -14.08
C SER A 160 -20.12 -8.65 -14.40
N GLY A 161 -20.78 -7.74 -13.67
CA GLY A 161 -22.23 -7.54 -13.73
C GLY A 161 -23.03 -8.67 -13.08
N GLU A 162 -22.35 -9.67 -12.50
CA GLU A 162 -22.98 -10.73 -11.73
C GLU A 162 -23.70 -10.15 -10.51
N SER A 163 -24.84 -10.71 -10.14
CA SER A 163 -25.53 -10.31 -8.92
C SER A 163 -26.23 -11.47 -8.22
N LEU A 164 -26.28 -11.40 -6.90
CA LEU A 164 -27.06 -12.27 -6.04
C LEU A 164 -28.12 -11.42 -5.33
N GLU A 165 -29.32 -11.98 -5.14
CA GLU A 165 -30.44 -11.24 -4.55
C GLU A 165 -31.16 -12.10 -3.51
N GLN A 166 -31.62 -11.45 -2.44
CA GLN A 166 -32.45 -12.04 -1.40
C GLN A 166 -33.57 -11.08 -1.04
N THR A 167 -34.81 -11.55 -1.10
CA THR A 167 -35.95 -10.88 -0.50
C THR A 167 -36.29 -11.57 0.80
N LEU A 168 -36.31 -10.82 1.89
CA LEU A 168 -36.57 -11.32 3.22
C LEU A 168 -37.88 -10.72 3.75
N ASN A 169 -38.60 -11.49 4.56
CA ASN A 169 -39.73 -10.99 5.33
C ASN A 169 -39.23 -10.42 6.65
N ASN A 170 -39.91 -9.40 7.15
CA ASN A 170 -39.54 -8.78 8.42
C ASN A 170 -39.72 -9.77 9.57
N SER A 171 -38.67 -9.93 10.38
CA SER A 171 -38.69 -10.61 11.67
C SER A 171 -38.11 -9.67 12.71
N ASP A 172 -38.90 -9.25 13.69
CA ASP A 172 -38.47 -8.38 14.79
C ASP A 172 -37.82 -7.05 14.35
N ASN A 173 -38.29 -6.45 13.25
CA ASN A 173 -37.78 -5.22 12.66
C ASN A 173 -36.30 -5.30 12.20
N VAL A 174 -35.80 -6.50 11.89
CA VAL A 174 -34.43 -6.71 11.40
C VAL A 174 -34.42 -7.67 10.20
N PHE A 175 -33.74 -7.26 9.13
CA PHE A 175 -33.46 -8.07 7.96
C PHE A 175 -32.01 -8.53 7.99
N ASN A 176 -31.78 -9.86 7.98
CA ASN A 176 -30.44 -10.45 8.03
C ASN A 176 -30.07 -11.07 6.68
N PHE A 177 -29.42 -10.29 5.83
CA PHE A 177 -28.93 -10.75 4.53
C PHE A 177 -27.66 -11.58 4.68
N SER A 178 -27.55 -12.66 3.91
CA SER A 178 -26.36 -13.53 3.91
C SER A 178 -26.12 -14.16 2.55
N PHE A 179 -24.98 -13.86 1.94
CA PHE A 179 -24.61 -14.32 0.61
C PHE A 179 -23.35 -15.18 0.68
N ASP A 180 -23.36 -16.31 -0.04
CA ASP A 180 -22.18 -17.15 -0.24
C ASP A 180 -21.34 -16.61 -1.41
N LEU A 181 -20.20 -16.01 -1.10
CA LEU A 181 -19.30 -15.38 -2.07
C LEU A 181 -18.58 -16.41 -2.95
N ASN A 182 -18.55 -17.69 -2.55
CA ASN A 182 -17.93 -18.75 -3.36
C ASN A 182 -18.75 -19.08 -4.62
N LYS A 183 -20.01 -18.66 -4.68
CA LYS A 183 -20.88 -18.81 -5.85
C LYS A 183 -20.61 -17.76 -6.94
N SER A 184 -19.67 -16.85 -6.69
CA SER A 184 -19.36 -15.74 -7.58
C SER A 184 -17.96 -15.78 -8.17
N THR A 185 -17.76 -14.96 -9.20
CA THR A 185 -16.46 -14.71 -9.82
C THR A 185 -15.52 -13.86 -8.96
N GLY A 186 -16.02 -13.22 -7.90
CA GLY A 186 -15.27 -12.33 -7.03
C GLY A 186 -14.96 -10.96 -7.66
N GLY A 187 -14.08 -10.20 -7.03
CA GLY A 187 -13.74 -8.83 -7.44
C GLY A 187 -14.49 -7.77 -6.66
N ARG A 188 -14.54 -6.54 -7.19
CA ARG A 188 -15.21 -5.43 -6.53
C ARG A 188 -16.72 -5.66 -6.49
N ALA A 189 -17.31 -5.51 -5.32
CA ALA A 189 -18.73 -5.69 -5.10
C ALA A 189 -19.31 -4.52 -4.29
N ARG A 190 -20.60 -4.28 -4.49
CA ARG A 190 -21.41 -3.39 -3.67
C ARG A 190 -22.68 -4.11 -3.22
N PHE A 191 -23.10 -3.83 -2.00
CA PHE A 191 -24.37 -4.32 -1.48
C PHE A 191 -25.38 -3.17 -1.46
N LEU A 192 -26.57 -3.44 -1.99
CA LEU A 192 -27.66 -2.49 -2.09
C LEU A 192 -28.88 -3.04 -1.35
N ILE A 193 -29.66 -2.14 -0.76
CA ILE A 193 -31.02 -2.42 -0.26
C ILE A 193 -31.96 -1.52 -1.04
N ASP A 194 -32.94 -2.13 -1.70
CA ASP A 194 -33.92 -1.43 -2.55
C ASP A 194 -33.27 -0.45 -3.55
N GLY A 195 -32.10 -0.84 -4.09
CA GLY A 195 -31.31 -0.05 -5.04
C GLY A 195 -30.40 1.01 -4.43
N VAL A 196 -30.39 1.19 -3.10
CA VAL A 196 -29.50 2.13 -2.40
C VAL A 196 -28.25 1.41 -1.91
N GLU A 197 -27.06 1.88 -2.33
CA GLU A 197 -25.78 1.32 -1.89
C GLU A 197 -25.58 1.52 -0.38
N LYS A 198 -25.35 0.42 0.35
CA LYS A 198 -25.07 0.41 1.79
C LYS A 198 -23.59 0.22 2.10
N THR A 199 -22.89 -0.58 1.29
CA THR A 199 -21.45 -0.84 1.46
C THR A 199 -20.80 -1.32 0.18
N LYS A 200 -19.46 -1.21 0.13
CA LYS A 200 -18.60 -1.70 -0.94
C LYS A 200 -17.41 -2.44 -0.37
N PHE A 201 -16.98 -3.48 -1.06
CA PHE A 201 -15.85 -4.31 -0.65
C PHE A 201 -15.23 -5.03 -1.86
N TYR A 202 -14.13 -5.72 -1.63
CA TYR A 202 -13.52 -6.63 -2.60
C TYR A 202 -13.75 -8.08 -2.17
N ALA A 203 -14.47 -8.85 -2.98
CA ALA A 203 -14.66 -10.28 -2.78
C ALA A 203 -13.45 -11.05 -3.31
N ILE A 204 -12.78 -11.82 -2.44
CA ILE A 204 -11.61 -12.61 -2.80
C ILE A 204 -11.75 -14.03 -2.24
N LYS A 205 -11.20 -15.00 -2.95
CA LYS A 205 -11.17 -16.39 -2.47
C LYS A 205 -10.30 -16.46 -1.22
N SER A 206 -10.79 -17.14 -0.17
CA SER A 206 -10.13 -17.18 1.14
C SER A 206 -8.71 -17.74 1.10
N GLY A 207 -8.42 -18.69 0.19
CA GLY A 207 -7.07 -19.22 -0.01
C GLY A 207 -6.06 -18.20 -0.57
N GLU A 208 -6.54 -17.10 -1.15
CA GLU A 208 -5.70 -16.02 -1.68
C GLU A 208 -5.54 -14.85 -0.71
N MET A 209 -6.29 -14.81 0.40
CA MET A 209 -6.28 -13.69 1.35
C MET A 209 -5.10 -13.74 2.33
N SER A 210 -4.47 -14.90 2.53
CA SER A 210 -3.36 -15.05 3.47
C SER A 210 -2.11 -14.28 3.05
N ASP A 211 -1.56 -13.53 4.01
CA ASP A 211 -0.35 -12.69 3.85
C ASP A 211 -0.44 -11.64 2.74
N VAL A 212 -1.65 -11.19 2.39
CA VAL A 212 -1.86 -10.16 1.37
C VAL A 212 -1.74 -8.77 1.99
N PHE A 213 -0.79 -7.98 1.49
CA PHE A 213 -0.71 -6.55 1.78
C PHE A 213 -1.80 -5.76 1.05
N GLY A 214 -2.06 -6.15 -0.19
CA GLY A 214 -3.02 -5.52 -1.07
C GLY A 214 -3.08 -6.22 -2.42
N LEU A 215 -3.80 -5.64 -3.37
CA LEU A 215 -3.89 -6.15 -4.72
C LEU A 215 -3.85 -5.04 -5.76
N VAL A 216 -3.46 -5.41 -6.97
CA VAL A 216 -3.45 -4.53 -8.15
C VAL A 216 -4.34 -5.15 -9.21
N GLU A 217 -5.27 -4.38 -9.76
CA GLU A 217 -6.04 -4.75 -10.94
C GLU A 217 -5.72 -3.83 -12.12
N ILE A 218 -5.23 -4.42 -13.20
CA ILE A 218 -5.03 -3.72 -14.47
C ILE A 218 -6.13 -4.15 -15.43
N PHE A 219 -6.98 -3.21 -15.80
CA PHE A 219 -8.09 -3.40 -16.72
C PHE A 219 -7.68 -3.00 -18.15
N TYR A 220 -8.17 -3.73 -19.13
CA TYR A 220 -8.30 -3.27 -20.50
C TYR A 220 -9.76 -2.91 -20.73
N LYS A 221 -10.04 -1.60 -20.85
CA LYS A 221 -11.37 -1.07 -21.14
C LYS A 221 -11.27 0.09 -22.12
N SER A 222 -12.21 0.19 -23.06
CA SER A 222 -12.26 1.26 -24.06
C SER A 222 -12.54 2.63 -23.45
N SER A 223 -13.08 2.67 -22.23
CA SER A 223 -13.33 3.88 -21.45
C SER A 223 -12.10 4.47 -20.78
N LEU A 224 -10.96 3.76 -20.76
CA LEU A 224 -9.71 4.27 -20.20
C LEU A 224 -9.11 5.38 -21.07
N THR A 225 -8.45 6.35 -20.43
CA THR A 225 -7.70 7.37 -21.16
C THR A 225 -6.47 6.75 -21.84
N SER A 226 -5.92 7.47 -22.83
CA SER A 226 -4.84 6.94 -23.69
C SER A 226 -3.56 6.57 -22.92
N GLU A 227 -3.33 7.20 -21.76
CA GLU A 227 -2.20 6.96 -20.86
C GLU A 227 -2.31 5.62 -20.14
N TYR A 228 -3.54 5.12 -19.96
CA TYR A 228 -3.84 3.85 -19.31
C TYR A 228 -4.20 2.73 -20.29
N GLN A 229 -4.30 3.03 -21.59
CA GLN A 229 -4.69 2.07 -22.61
C GLN A 229 -3.48 1.42 -23.31
N PHE A 230 -3.25 0.12 -23.07
CA PHE A 230 -2.07 -0.60 -23.58
C PHE A 230 -2.31 -1.42 -24.86
N GLN A 231 -3.56 -1.60 -25.29
CA GLN A 231 -3.92 -2.17 -26.58
C GLN A 231 -4.80 -1.17 -27.36
N GLN A 232 -4.45 -0.91 -28.61
CA GLN A 232 -5.19 0.00 -29.49
C GLN A 232 -6.33 -0.74 -30.22
N SER A 233 -7.21 0.01 -30.90
CA SER A 233 -8.33 -0.57 -31.66
C SER A 233 -7.90 -1.50 -32.79
N ASN A 234 -6.72 -1.27 -33.38
CA ASN A 234 -6.10 -2.15 -34.37
C ASN A 234 -5.28 -3.30 -33.73
N HIS A 235 -5.42 -3.51 -32.42
CA HIS A 235 -4.68 -4.49 -31.62
C HIS A 235 -3.16 -4.26 -31.54
N ALA A 236 -2.65 -3.11 -31.99
CA ALA A 236 -1.27 -2.73 -31.74
C ALA A 236 -1.06 -2.45 -30.24
N ILE A 237 0.10 -2.86 -29.72
CA ILE A 237 0.46 -2.63 -28.31
C ILE A 237 1.15 -1.28 -28.15
N SER A 238 0.68 -0.49 -27.17
CA SER A 238 1.34 0.71 -26.65
C SER A 238 1.74 0.47 -25.20
N THR A 239 3.01 0.15 -24.96
CA THR A 239 3.48 -0.23 -23.62
C THR A 239 3.25 0.90 -22.62
N LYS A 240 2.60 0.59 -21.48
CA LYS A 240 2.39 1.54 -20.37
C LYS A 240 3.27 1.22 -19.17
N ASN A 241 3.77 2.26 -18.49
CA ASN A 241 4.55 2.11 -17.27
C ASN A 241 3.76 2.71 -16.12
N TYR A 242 3.13 1.86 -15.33
CA TYR A 242 2.37 2.25 -14.15
C TYR A 242 3.27 2.38 -12.93
N LYS A 243 2.89 3.25 -12.00
CA LYS A 243 3.61 3.44 -10.73
C LYS A 243 2.67 3.46 -9.53
N ILE A 244 3.12 2.85 -8.44
CA ILE A 244 2.54 2.99 -7.10
C ILE A 244 3.62 3.62 -6.22
N SER A 245 3.32 4.79 -5.67
CA SER A 245 4.28 5.63 -4.95
C SER A 245 3.98 5.67 -3.47
N PHE A 246 4.91 5.18 -2.66
CA PHE A 246 4.87 5.26 -1.22
C PHE A 246 5.78 6.38 -0.72
N THR A 247 5.45 6.96 0.43
CA THR A 247 6.32 7.92 1.12
C THR A 247 6.84 7.34 2.42
N ASN A 248 8.02 7.76 2.81
CA ASN A 248 8.61 7.42 4.09
C ASN A 248 7.88 8.06 5.26
N ARG A 249 7.79 7.31 6.36
CA ARG A 249 7.27 7.82 7.62
C ARG A 249 8.19 8.91 8.16
N SER A 250 7.59 9.95 8.74
CA SER A 250 8.32 10.96 9.51
C SER A 250 8.04 10.78 10.99
N THR A 251 9.07 10.84 11.82
CA THR A 251 8.98 10.63 13.28
C THR A 251 9.80 11.68 14.02
N LYS A 252 9.45 11.95 15.28
CA LYS A 252 10.36 12.64 16.20
C LYS A 252 11.41 11.63 16.68
N TRP A 253 12.67 12.01 16.66
CA TRP A 253 13.75 11.15 17.14
C TRP A 253 13.88 11.33 18.64
N ARG A 254 13.88 10.22 19.39
CA ARG A 254 13.92 10.25 20.86
C ARG A 254 15.12 9.46 21.37
N TYR A 255 16.16 10.16 21.78
CA TYR A 255 17.32 9.57 22.45
C TYR A 255 16.97 9.33 23.92
N ILE A 256 16.98 8.06 24.34
CA ILE A 256 16.81 7.63 25.74
C ILE A 256 18.18 7.18 26.22
N ILE A 257 18.86 8.07 26.94
CA ILE A 257 20.22 7.90 27.40
C ILE A 257 20.18 7.46 28.87
N THR A 258 20.78 6.31 29.17
CA THR A 258 20.91 5.78 30.53
C THR A 258 22.34 5.99 31.02
N LYS A 259 22.49 6.68 32.15
CA LYS A 259 23.73 6.95 32.84
C LYS A 259 24.06 5.76 33.75
N GLN A 260 24.83 4.80 33.24
CA GLN A 260 25.21 3.59 33.97
C GLN A 260 26.65 3.65 34.50
N PHE A 261 27.58 4.25 33.75
CA PHE A 261 29.01 4.17 34.07
C PHE A 261 29.63 5.50 34.50
N ASN A 262 29.00 6.63 34.16
CA ASN A 262 29.55 7.94 34.47
C ASN A 262 28.64 8.75 35.39
N SER A 263 28.81 8.59 36.71
CA SER A 263 28.03 9.27 37.75
C SER A 263 28.20 10.80 37.77
N ALA A 264 29.22 11.36 37.10
CA ALA A 264 29.51 12.80 37.11
C ALA A 264 28.68 13.62 36.10
N ILE A 265 28.11 12.99 35.07
CA ILE A 265 27.36 13.69 34.02
C ILE A 265 25.98 14.11 34.54
N ASN A 266 25.74 15.40 34.71
CA ASN A 266 24.48 15.92 35.26
C ASN A 266 23.52 16.46 34.20
N SER A 267 24.03 16.74 33.00
CA SER A 267 23.22 17.12 31.85
C SER A 267 23.90 16.67 30.56
N VAL A 268 23.10 16.59 29.50
CA VAL A 268 23.60 16.26 28.16
C VAL A 268 22.83 17.07 27.12
N THR A 269 23.47 17.32 25.99
CA THR A 269 22.89 17.97 24.82
C THR A 269 23.16 17.12 23.58
N VAL A 270 22.20 17.12 22.64
CA VAL A 270 22.37 16.48 21.33
C VAL A 270 22.47 17.58 20.27
N VAL A 271 23.57 17.59 19.54
CA VAL A 271 23.88 18.64 18.56
C VAL A 271 24.18 18.05 17.19
N LYS A 272 23.66 18.69 16.13
CA LYS A 272 23.99 18.39 14.74
C LYS A 272 25.10 19.33 14.27
N THR A 273 26.21 18.76 13.78
CA THR A 273 27.44 19.53 13.48
C THR A 273 27.74 19.73 11.99
N ASN A 274 26.96 19.13 11.10
CA ASN A 274 27.09 19.29 9.65
C ASN A 274 25.70 19.32 8.99
N GLY A 275 25.58 19.93 7.81
CA GLY A 275 24.30 19.99 7.09
C GLY A 275 23.20 20.79 7.83
N PRO A 276 21.91 20.52 7.53
CA PRO A 276 20.80 21.21 8.19
C PRO A 276 20.77 20.97 9.69
N SER A 277 20.43 22.01 10.47
CA SER A 277 20.28 21.89 11.92
C SER A 277 19.13 20.94 12.27
N ILE A 278 19.32 20.18 13.35
CA ILE A 278 18.30 19.36 13.97
C ILE A 278 18.39 19.67 15.46
N ASP A 279 17.39 20.38 15.96
CA ASP A 279 17.37 20.80 17.35
C ASP A 279 16.70 19.75 18.22
N PHE A 280 17.27 19.50 19.40
CA PHE A 280 16.77 18.56 20.38
C PHE A 280 16.49 19.26 21.70
N SER A 281 15.39 18.90 22.34
CA SER A 281 15.02 19.39 23.67
C SER A 281 15.02 18.26 24.69
N LEU A 282 15.47 18.56 25.91
CA LEU A 282 15.36 17.64 27.03
C LEU A 282 13.90 17.56 27.49
N LEU A 283 13.40 16.33 27.63
CA LEU A 283 12.09 16.07 28.23
C LEU A 283 12.22 16.21 29.76
N GLY A 284 11.50 17.18 30.33
CA GLY A 284 11.77 17.69 31.68
C GLY A 284 11.70 16.68 32.83
N SER A 285 10.84 15.65 32.76
CA SER A 285 10.74 14.61 33.80
C SER A 285 11.24 13.26 33.29
N SER A 286 12.52 12.99 33.51
CA SER A 286 13.11 11.65 33.33
C SER A 286 13.41 11.00 34.68
N ALA A 287 13.34 9.66 34.73
CA ALA A 287 13.74 8.92 35.93
C ALA A 287 15.22 9.23 36.28
N PRO A 288 15.60 9.20 37.57
CA PRO A 288 17.00 9.39 37.98
C PRO A 288 17.95 8.52 37.16
N GLY A 289 19.03 9.11 36.66
CA GLY A 289 20.00 8.41 35.81
C GLY A 289 19.57 8.23 34.34
N LYS A 290 18.49 8.89 33.88
CA LYS A 290 18.11 8.93 32.46
C LYS A 290 18.02 10.35 31.94
N PHE A 291 18.44 10.55 30.70
CA PHE A 291 18.16 11.75 29.92
C PHE A 291 17.34 11.36 28.70
N ILE A 292 16.23 12.06 28.45
CA ILE A 292 15.39 11.81 27.28
C ILE A 292 15.39 13.08 26.44
N LEU A 293 15.97 13.02 25.24
CA LEU A 293 16.02 14.15 24.31
C LEU A 293 15.20 13.84 23.07
N THR A 294 14.34 14.78 22.68
CA THR A 294 13.46 14.64 21.51
C THR A 294 13.80 15.68 20.46
N SER A 295 13.76 15.30 19.19
CA SER A 295 13.87 16.28 18.10
C SER A 295 12.66 17.21 18.12
N ASN A 296 12.91 18.50 17.92
CA ASN A 296 11.87 19.54 17.96
C ASN A 296 10.95 19.45 16.73
N THR A 297 11.47 18.92 15.62
CA THR A 297 10.73 18.67 14.39
C THR A 297 10.63 17.19 14.09
N VAL A 298 9.64 16.79 13.28
CA VAL A 298 9.60 15.47 12.68
C VAL A 298 10.69 15.34 11.62
N LEU A 299 11.28 14.17 11.50
CA LEU A 299 12.32 13.86 10.56
C LEU A 299 11.89 12.66 9.71
N PRO A 300 11.99 12.73 8.38
CA PRO A 300 11.69 11.60 7.51
C PRO A 300 12.72 10.48 7.71
N LEU A 301 12.25 9.25 7.89
CA LEU A 301 13.11 8.07 7.93
C LEU A 301 13.75 7.84 6.56
N LYS A 302 15.05 7.54 6.54
CA LYS A 302 15.80 7.29 5.29
C LYS A 302 16.71 6.08 5.45
N GLU A 303 16.97 5.40 4.34
CA GLU A 303 17.96 4.33 4.24
C GLU A 303 19.38 4.87 4.50
N GLU A 304 19.69 6.07 3.99
CA GLU A 304 20.96 6.73 4.26
C GLU A 304 21.02 7.28 5.68
N MET A 305 22.13 6.98 6.36
CA MET A 305 22.38 7.46 7.72
C MET A 305 22.56 8.99 7.75
N ILE A 306 22.04 9.61 8.80
CA ILE A 306 22.22 11.04 9.05
C ILE A 306 23.44 11.17 9.94
N THR A 307 24.52 11.76 9.42
CA THR A 307 25.80 11.83 10.13
C THR A 307 25.93 13.07 11.00
N GLY A 308 26.95 13.13 11.87
CA GLY A 308 27.32 14.34 12.60
C GLY A 308 26.38 14.76 13.73
N ILE A 309 25.53 13.85 14.22
CA ILE A 309 24.78 14.00 15.47
C ILE A 309 25.72 13.60 16.62
N LYS A 310 25.95 14.49 17.57
CA LYS A 310 26.85 14.29 18.71
C LYS A 310 26.09 14.38 20.02
N LEU A 311 26.58 13.65 21.02
CA LEU A 311 26.21 13.82 22.42
C LEU A 311 27.33 14.57 23.14
N THR A 312 26.99 15.64 23.84
CA THR A 312 27.90 16.48 24.62
C THR A 312 27.40 16.63 26.05
N ASP A 313 28.29 16.90 27.00
CA ASP A 313 27.91 17.35 28.35
C ASP A 313 27.74 18.89 28.41
N ASP A 314 27.54 19.42 29.61
CA ASP A 314 27.42 20.86 29.89
C ASP A 314 28.70 21.66 29.63
N THR A 315 29.85 21.00 29.46
CA THR A 315 31.14 21.64 29.15
C THR A 315 31.49 21.57 27.67
N ASP A 316 30.53 21.20 26.82
CA ASP A 316 30.71 20.91 25.39
C ASP A 316 31.70 19.76 25.10
N LYS A 317 32.05 18.97 26.12
CA LYS A 317 32.89 17.79 25.92
C LYS A 317 32.08 16.72 25.20
N VAL A 318 32.62 16.22 24.10
CA VAL A 318 32.00 15.16 23.31
C VAL A 318 32.01 13.85 24.09
N LEU A 319 30.83 13.37 24.43
CA LEU A 319 30.61 12.06 25.05
C LEU A 319 30.49 10.97 23.97
N ILE A 320 29.75 11.25 22.90
CA ILE A 320 29.60 10.37 21.74
C ILE A 320 29.70 11.21 20.46
N ALA A 321 30.69 10.93 19.62
CA ALA A 321 30.95 11.69 18.41
C ALA A 321 29.99 11.39 17.25
N ASN A 322 29.34 10.22 17.27
CA ASN A 322 28.38 9.79 16.26
C ASN A 322 27.24 9.02 16.95
N LEU A 323 26.17 9.72 17.28
CA LEU A 323 24.95 9.07 17.77
C LEU A 323 24.30 8.26 16.63
N PRO A 324 23.74 7.08 16.92
CA PRO A 324 23.07 6.27 15.92
C PRO A 324 21.78 6.94 15.44
N ASN A 325 21.40 6.62 14.20
CA ASN A 325 20.06 6.88 13.67
C ASN A 325 19.02 5.98 14.35
N PRO A 326 17.73 6.36 14.31
CA PRO A 326 16.67 5.51 14.81
C PRO A 326 16.59 4.16 14.10
N PRO A 327 16.49 3.06 14.85
CA PRO A 327 16.23 1.77 14.27
C PRO A 327 14.76 1.70 13.83
N ILE A 328 14.51 1.06 12.70
CA ILE A 328 13.18 0.99 12.07
C ILE A 328 12.18 0.10 12.83
N ASN A 329 12.62 -0.65 13.85
CA ASN A 329 11.78 -1.52 14.66
C ASN A 329 11.34 -0.91 16.00
N LEU A 330 11.82 0.28 16.38
CA LEU A 330 11.47 0.96 17.64
C LEU A 330 10.68 2.24 17.37
N ILE A 331 9.52 2.10 16.74
CA ILE A 331 8.58 3.20 16.50
C ILE A 331 7.42 3.09 17.48
N LYS A 332 7.06 4.21 18.14
CA LYS A 332 5.97 4.29 19.10
C LYS A 332 5.12 5.52 18.85
N THR A 333 3.81 5.38 18.99
CA THR A 333 2.89 6.50 18.96
C THR A 333 2.43 6.81 20.37
N GLU A 334 2.61 8.05 20.80
CA GLU A 334 2.22 8.56 22.12
C GLU A 334 1.45 9.87 21.92
N GLY A 335 0.15 9.86 22.21
CA GLY A 335 -0.72 10.99 21.88
C GLY A 335 -0.78 11.23 20.37
N SER A 336 -0.51 12.46 19.93
CA SER A 336 -0.47 12.85 18.51
C SER A 336 0.90 12.66 17.86
N ASP A 337 1.95 12.35 18.63
CA ASP A 337 3.32 12.24 18.13
C ASP A 337 3.70 10.78 17.88
N THR A 338 4.47 10.56 16.80
CA THR A 338 5.14 9.28 16.52
C THR A 338 6.64 9.45 16.74
N PHE A 339 7.21 8.66 17.63
CA PHE A 339 8.61 8.68 18.02
C PHE A 339 9.35 7.48 17.43
N SER A 340 10.62 7.69 17.07
CA SER A 340 11.58 6.61 16.90
C SER A 340 12.57 6.63 18.07
N ASP A 341 12.51 5.59 18.89
CA ASP A 341 13.30 5.48 20.11
C ASP A 341 14.73 5.00 19.79
N ILE A 342 15.71 5.71 20.35
CA ILE A 342 17.13 5.41 20.24
C ILE A 342 17.68 5.22 21.64
N LEU A 343 18.13 4.01 21.95
CA LEU A 343 18.60 3.66 23.29
C LEU A 343 20.12 3.81 23.35
N ILE A 344 20.61 4.57 24.33
CA ILE A 344 22.04 4.85 24.54
C ILE A 344 22.39 4.59 26.00
N THR A 345 23.58 4.06 26.26
CA THR A 345 24.12 3.88 27.62
C THR A 345 25.49 4.56 27.70
N ILE A 346 25.69 5.37 28.74
CA ILE A 346 26.94 6.12 29.01
C ILE A 346 27.46 5.95 30.44
#